data_AF-A0A075MA18-F1
#
_entry.id   AF-A0A075MA18-F1
#
_cell.length_a   1.000
_cell.length_b   1.000
_cell.length_c   1.000
_cell.angle_alpha   90.00
_cell.angle_beta   90.00
_cell.angle_gamma   90.00
#
_symmetry.space_group_name_H-M   'P 1'
#
loop_
_entity.id
_entity.type
_entity.pdbx_description
1 polymer ?
#
loop_
_entity_poly.entity_id
_entity_poly.type
_entity_poly.pdbx_seq_one_letter_code
_entity_poly.pdbx_strand_id
1 'polypeptide(L)'
;MQKDDDKGFVLFEILAGLIVIGIATPMIYSEIENWLNEQLYQSAAYHADAYNTAARNYIADNNARLHSGSLPANFTADDLIRQGYLKQGFNHSPFGQSYITGIRRNQTTGRLEALTCSTGGQTIKEEGLRSVAGQLPGLGGFISKNGTATGAFGAWTDKPGDYGLTCSTGHIAVVMSGDDLQESDRLYRFQVAGRPELNQMHTAINMGGNNINNTGNINGQSATLKGDITSEDGWLITRNNKGWMNITHGGGFTMTDSQWIRAVNGKGITTTGEIKGGKVSGGTVRSDGRLSTGEYLQLDKTATAGTKCSPDGLVGRTSTGAILSCQSGVWRSTEIKFTTQTYNIGKNIRNFRLGVHAYCAWTYLNGSPFGGFQQVYSDKNNVWYVNNYAWGNYESGGTISVTCLNIPGAGI
;
A
#
# COMPACT_ATOMS: atom_id res chain seq x y z
N MET A 1 50.63 103.20 -13.18
CA MET A 1 49.79 102.22 -12.46
C MET A 1 48.36 102.74 -12.53
N GLN A 2 47.60 102.15 -13.43
CA GLN A 2 46.21 102.51 -13.74
C GLN A 2 45.31 101.69 -12.82
N LYS A 3 44.38 102.35 -12.13
CA LYS A 3 43.44 101.73 -11.19
C LYS A 3 42.05 102.09 -11.69
N ASP A 4 41.49 101.21 -12.50
CA ASP A 4 40.14 101.35 -13.03
C ASP A 4 39.10 100.80 -12.03
N ASP A 5 37.93 101.43 -12.04
CA ASP A 5 36.81 101.26 -11.12
C ASP A 5 35.98 99.99 -11.43
N ASP A 6 36.23 98.90 -10.71
CA ASP A 6 35.43 97.66 -10.76
C ASP A 6 34.19 97.73 -9.83
N LYS A 7 33.30 98.71 -10.03
CA LYS A 7 32.04 98.81 -9.26
C LYS A 7 30.76 98.60 -10.07
N GLY A 8 30.86 98.41 -11.39
CA GLY A 8 29.70 98.21 -12.29
C GLY A 8 29.31 96.74 -12.57
N PHE A 9 30.25 95.80 -12.52
CA PHE A 9 30.01 94.41 -12.92
C PHE A 9 29.39 93.54 -11.82
N VAL A 10 29.66 93.82 -10.54
CA VAL A 10 29.14 93.04 -9.40
C VAL A 10 27.62 93.15 -9.29
N LEU A 11 27.04 94.33 -9.56
CA LEU A 11 25.59 94.53 -9.47
C LEU A 11 24.84 93.80 -10.60
N PHE A 12 25.42 93.75 -11.80
CA PHE A 12 24.84 93.04 -12.96
C PHE A 12 24.91 91.52 -12.79
N GLU A 13 26.00 90.97 -12.25
CA GLU A 13 26.10 89.54 -11.96
C GLU A 13 25.12 89.09 -10.86
N ILE A 14 24.93 89.91 -9.82
CA ILE A 14 23.95 89.62 -8.77
C ILE A 14 22.51 89.67 -9.32
N LEU A 15 22.19 90.65 -10.17
CA LEU A 15 20.89 90.73 -10.84
C LEU A 15 20.66 89.55 -11.80
N ALA A 16 21.65 89.18 -12.61
CA ALA A 16 21.56 88.02 -13.49
C ALA A 16 21.39 86.71 -12.69
N GLY A 17 22.14 86.54 -11.60
CA GLY A 17 22.00 85.40 -10.69
C GLY A 17 20.62 85.31 -10.03
N LEU A 18 20.06 86.44 -9.58
CA LEU A 18 18.72 86.52 -9.01
C LEU A 18 17.61 86.22 -10.05
N ILE A 19 17.80 86.64 -11.31
CA ILE A 19 16.86 86.30 -12.40
C ILE A 19 16.89 84.79 -12.68
N VAL A 20 18.08 84.19 -12.73
CA VAL A 20 18.22 82.73 -12.93
C VAL A 20 17.59 81.96 -11.77
N ILE A 21 17.83 82.38 -10.52
CA ILE A 21 17.19 81.78 -9.34
C ILE A 21 15.67 81.98 -9.37
N GLY A 22 15.19 83.17 -9.77
CA GLY A 22 13.77 83.48 -9.90
C GLY A 22 13.04 82.64 -10.96
N ILE A 23 13.74 82.20 -12.02
CA ILE A 23 13.18 81.31 -13.06
C ILE A 23 13.32 79.83 -12.64
N ALA A 24 14.43 79.45 -12.02
CA ALA A 24 14.69 78.08 -11.61
C ALA A 24 13.83 77.65 -10.41
N THR A 25 13.53 78.56 -9.48
CA THR A 25 12.78 78.24 -8.26
C THR A 25 11.37 77.70 -8.56
N PRO A 26 10.50 78.32 -9.39
CA PRO A 26 9.20 77.74 -9.74
C PRO A 26 9.30 76.38 -10.45
N MET A 27 10.31 76.19 -11.32
CA MET A 27 10.53 74.90 -12.01
C MET A 27 10.91 73.80 -11.03
N ILE A 28 11.80 74.09 -10.07
CA ILE A 28 12.20 73.15 -9.02
C ILE A 28 11.00 72.84 -8.11
N TYR A 29 10.19 73.84 -7.73
CA TYR A 29 8.98 73.61 -6.93
C TYR A 29 7.96 72.74 -7.67
N SER A 30 7.69 72.99 -8.96
CA SER A 30 6.77 72.15 -9.73
C SER A 30 7.28 70.71 -9.87
N GLU A 31 8.59 70.51 -10.00
CA GLU A 31 9.18 69.18 -10.12
C GLU A 31 9.12 68.41 -8.79
N ILE A 32 9.35 69.10 -7.66
CA ILE A 32 9.19 68.53 -6.32
C ILE A 32 7.73 68.17 -6.06
N GLU A 33 6.77 69.03 -6.42
CA GLU A 33 5.34 68.74 -6.29
C GLU A 33 4.91 67.54 -7.15
N ASN A 34 5.36 67.47 -8.40
CA ASN A 34 5.10 66.33 -9.28
C ASN A 34 5.69 65.04 -8.71
N TRP A 35 6.92 65.09 -8.21
CA TRP A 35 7.57 63.94 -7.59
C TRP A 35 6.85 63.48 -6.31
N LEU A 36 6.45 64.42 -5.44
CA LEU A 36 5.69 64.12 -4.22
C LEU A 36 4.31 63.52 -4.53
N ASN A 37 3.61 64.06 -5.55
CA ASN A 37 2.33 63.53 -6.00
C ASN A 37 2.47 62.12 -6.56
N GLU A 38 3.52 61.86 -7.35
CA GLU A 38 3.78 60.53 -7.91
C GLU A 38 4.11 59.50 -6.82
N GLN A 39 4.83 59.89 -5.76
CA GLN A 39 5.04 59.04 -4.59
C GLN A 39 3.72 58.71 -3.86
N LEU A 40 2.80 59.68 -3.74
CA LEU A 40 1.47 59.44 -3.17
C LEU A 40 0.64 58.49 -4.05
N TYR A 41 0.71 58.63 -5.37
CA TYR A 41 0.04 57.73 -6.32
C TYR A 41 0.62 56.30 -6.24
N GLN A 42 1.94 56.15 -6.17
CA GLN A 42 2.59 54.86 -5.93
C GLN A 42 2.13 54.21 -4.64
N SER A 43 2.12 54.97 -3.54
CA SER A 43 1.64 54.47 -2.26
C SER A 43 0.16 54.05 -2.31
N ALA A 44 -0.70 54.81 -3.01
CA ALA A 44 -2.09 54.45 -3.20
C ALA A 44 -2.28 53.18 -4.07
N ALA A 45 -1.45 53.00 -5.09
CA ALA A 45 -1.43 51.79 -5.92
C ALA A 45 -1.03 50.55 -5.10
N TYR A 46 0.09 50.62 -4.36
CA TYR A 46 0.52 49.52 -3.47
C TYR A 46 -0.53 49.18 -2.41
N HIS A 47 -1.20 50.20 -1.86
CA HIS A 47 -2.24 50.00 -0.86
C HIS A 47 -3.47 49.31 -1.46
N ALA A 48 -3.89 49.71 -2.66
CA ALA A 48 -4.98 49.07 -3.39
C ALA A 48 -4.62 47.65 -3.85
N ASP A 49 -3.36 47.39 -4.20
CA ASP A 49 -2.86 46.04 -4.53
C ASP A 49 -2.90 45.10 -3.32
N ALA A 50 -2.45 45.55 -2.16
CA ALA A 50 -2.51 44.77 -0.92
C ALA A 50 -3.94 44.36 -0.57
N TYR A 51 -4.90 45.29 -0.70
CA TYR A 51 -6.32 44.98 -0.53
C TYR A 51 -6.82 43.98 -1.60
N ASN A 52 -6.51 44.20 -2.88
CA ASN A 52 -6.97 43.33 -3.96
C ASN A 52 -6.37 41.92 -3.88
N THR A 53 -5.15 41.77 -3.41
CA THR A 53 -4.53 40.46 -3.15
C THR A 53 -5.32 39.71 -2.06
N ALA A 54 -5.70 40.39 -0.97
CA ALA A 54 -6.53 39.80 0.07
C ALA A 54 -7.95 39.47 -0.43
N ALA A 55 -8.55 40.36 -1.21
CA ALA A 55 -9.85 40.16 -1.83
C ALA A 55 -9.86 38.94 -2.77
N ARG A 56 -8.82 38.80 -3.59
CA ARG A 56 -8.60 37.66 -4.48
C ARG A 56 -8.55 36.34 -3.70
N ASN A 57 -7.73 36.28 -2.66
CA ASN A 57 -7.60 35.08 -1.83
C ASN A 57 -8.92 34.72 -1.15
N TYR A 58 -9.64 35.70 -0.62
CA TYR A 58 -10.96 35.47 -0.03
C TYR A 58 -11.95 34.89 -1.04
N ILE A 59 -12.02 35.45 -2.26
CA ILE A 59 -12.92 34.95 -3.30
C ILE A 59 -12.51 33.54 -3.75
N ALA A 60 -11.22 33.27 -3.88
CA ALA A 60 -10.70 31.95 -4.26
C ALA A 60 -11.05 30.90 -3.18
N ASP A 61 -10.77 31.16 -1.90
CA ASP A 61 -11.04 30.23 -0.80
C ASP A 61 -12.55 30.03 -0.54
N ASN A 62 -13.39 30.98 -0.97
CA ASN A 62 -14.84 30.92 -0.83
C ASN A 62 -15.56 30.65 -2.16
N ASN A 63 -14.84 30.21 -3.20
CA ASN A 63 -15.35 30.17 -4.57
C ASN A 63 -16.63 29.34 -4.68
N ALA A 64 -16.65 28.14 -4.13
CA ALA A 64 -17.83 27.26 -4.13
C ALA A 64 -19.04 27.88 -3.40
N ARG A 65 -18.80 28.46 -2.21
CA ARG A 65 -19.86 29.12 -1.42
C ARG A 65 -20.45 30.31 -2.18
N LEU A 66 -19.62 31.16 -2.74
CA LEU A 66 -20.01 32.34 -3.53
C LEU A 66 -20.75 31.93 -4.82
N HIS A 67 -20.33 30.84 -5.46
CA HIS A 67 -21.06 30.27 -6.60
C HIS A 67 -22.46 29.78 -6.24
N SER A 68 -22.66 29.22 -5.05
CA SER A 68 -23.99 28.74 -4.62
C SER A 68 -24.91 29.83 -4.05
N GLY A 69 -24.34 30.99 -3.70
CA GLY A 69 -25.06 32.09 -3.05
C GLY A 69 -25.76 33.05 -4.01
N SER A 70 -26.46 34.02 -3.45
CA SER A 70 -27.06 35.13 -4.19
C SER A 70 -25.99 36.13 -4.63
N LEU A 71 -25.97 36.48 -5.92
CA LEU A 71 -25.09 37.48 -6.52
C LEU A 71 -25.95 38.60 -7.16
N PRO A 72 -25.49 39.87 -7.19
CA PRO A 72 -24.18 40.32 -6.73
C PRO A 72 -24.04 40.34 -5.21
N ALA A 73 -22.83 40.04 -4.74
CA ALA A 73 -22.46 40.07 -3.31
C ALA A 73 -21.28 41.03 -3.11
N ASN A 74 -21.14 41.60 -1.92
CA ASN A 74 -20.03 42.50 -1.62
C ASN A 74 -19.39 42.23 -0.25
N PHE A 75 -18.16 42.72 -0.09
CA PHE A 75 -17.40 42.70 1.16
C PHE A 75 -16.45 43.89 1.23
N THR A 76 -16.03 44.23 2.44
CA THR A 76 -15.21 45.40 2.77
C THR A 76 -13.83 45.02 3.30
N ALA A 77 -12.93 46.00 3.46
CA ALA A 77 -11.65 45.80 4.16
C ALA A 77 -11.84 45.23 5.58
N ASP A 78 -12.86 45.68 6.31
CA ASP A 78 -13.14 45.18 7.67
C ASP A 78 -13.58 43.71 7.66
N ASP A 79 -14.30 43.25 6.63
CA ASP A 79 -14.65 41.84 6.47
C ASP A 79 -13.40 40.98 6.28
N LEU A 80 -12.46 41.44 5.45
CA LEU A 80 -11.20 40.73 5.20
C LEU A 80 -10.29 40.72 6.43
N ILE A 81 -10.28 41.80 7.23
CA ILE A 81 -9.56 41.85 8.51
C ILE A 81 -10.16 40.85 9.50
N ARG A 82 -11.50 40.85 9.67
CA ARG A 82 -12.19 39.92 10.57
C ARG A 82 -11.95 38.45 10.21
N GLN A 83 -11.84 38.16 8.92
CA GLN A 83 -11.64 36.81 8.40
C GLN A 83 -10.17 36.41 8.25
N GLY A 84 -9.23 37.31 8.57
CA GLY A 84 -7.79 37.02 8.58
C GLY A 84 -7.10 37.08 7.22
N TYR A 85 -7.78 37.55 6.16
CA TYR A 85 -7.18 37.75 4.84
C TYR A 85 -6.37 39.05 4.75
N LEU A 86 -6.70 40.04 5.58
CA LEU A 86 -6.03 41.34 5.62
C LEU A 86 -5.48 41.59 7.04
N LYS A 87 -4.28 42.17 7.12
CA LYS A 87 -3.57 42.36 8.40
C LYS A 87 -4.35 43.30 9.33
N GLN A 88 -4.39 42.96 10.63
CA GLN A 88 -4.86 43.91 11.65
C GLN A 88 -4.03 45.21 11.60
N GLY A 89 -4.72 46.35 11.51
CA GLY A 89 -4.12 47.67 11.34
C GLY A 89 -4.00 48.12 9.89
N PHE A 90 -4.46 47.35 8.90
CA PHE A 90 -4.71 47.89 7.56
C PHE A 90 -5.76 49.01 7.66
N ASN A 91 -5.41 50.21 7.22
CA ASN A 91 -6.20 51.42 7.42
C ASN A 91 -6.50 52.08 6.06
N HIS A 92 -6.99 53.32 6.07
CA HIS A 92 -7.23 54.09 4.85
C HIS A 92 -5.94 54.34 4.05
N SER A 93 -6.10 54.46 2.72
CA SER A 93 -5.03 54.83 1.80
C SER A 93 -4.45 56.22 2.11
N PRO A 94 -3.33 56.65 1.48
CA PRO A 94 -2.79 58.00 1.65
C PRO A 94 -3.79 59.14 1.35
N PHE A 95 -4.82 58.86 0.54
CA PHE A 95 -5.92 59.79 0.23
C PHE A 95 -7.13 59.64 1.18
N GLY A 96 -7.01 58.87 2.25
CA GLY A 96 -8.11 58.60 3.19
C GLY A 96 -9.19 57.66 2.64
N GLN A 97 -8.95 56.97 1.52
CA GLN A 97 -9.93 56.09 0.89
C GLN A 97 -9.86 54.67 1.50
N SER A 98 -11.01 54.03 1.70
CA SER A 98 -11.13 52.60 2.01
C SER A 98 -11.49 51.81 0.73
N TYR A 99 -11.85 50.53 0.84
CA TYR A 99 -12.22 49.70 -0.31
C TYR A 99 -13.45 48.83 -0.03
N ILE A 100 -14.20 48.60 -1.11
CA ILE A 100 -15.29 47.63 -1.19
C ILE A 100 -15.13 46.82 -2.47
N THR A 101 -15.35 45.52 -2.39
CA THR A 101 -15.34 44.62 -3.54
C THR A 101 -16.73 44.04 -3.74
N GLY A 102 -17.23 44.15 -4.97
CA GLY A 102 -18.45 43.51 -5.42
C GLY A 102 -18.12 42.35 -6.33
N ILE A 103 -18.93 41.30 -6.28
CA ILE A 103 -18.76 40.06 -7.03
C ILE A 103 -20.02 39.84 -7.84
N ARG A 104 -19.87 39.50 -9.11
CA ARG A 104 -20.96 39.07 -9.99
C ARG A 104 -20.66 37.74 -10.65
N ARG A 105 -21.68 37.14 -11.25
CA ARG A 105 -21.51 36.01 -12.17
C ARG A 105 -21.44 36.54 -13.60
N ASN A 106 -20.36 36.21 -14.31
CA ASN A 106 -20.30 36.44 -15.74
C ASN A 106 -21.33 35.54 -16.44
N GLN A 107 -22.24 36.16 -17.20
CA GLN A 107 -23.36 35.45 -17.84
C GLN A 107 -22.92 34.53 -19.00
N THR A 108 -21.75 34.79 -19.60
CA THR A 108 -21.23 34.03 -20.74
C THR A 108 -20.42 32.82 -20.28
N THR A 109 -19.55 32.99 -19.28
CA THR A 109 -18.63 31.94 -18.83
C THR A 109 -19.10 31.21 -17.57
N GLY A 110 -20.11 31.75 -16.88
CA GLY A 110 -20.58 31.26 -15.59
C GLY A 110 -19.61 31.51 -14.43
N ARG A 111 -18.39 32.02 -14.70
CA ARG A 111 -17.34 32.28 -13.70
C ARG A 111 -17.66 33.53 -12.87
N LEU A 112 -17.07 33.63 -11.68
CA LEU A 112 -17.11 34.86 -10.90
C LEU A 112 -16.22 35.93 -11.52
N GLU A 113 -16.69 37.17 -11.44
CA GLU A 113 -15.92 38.38 -11.69
C GLU A 113 -16.08 39.27 -10.46
N ALA A 114 -15.05 40.04 -10.13
CA ALA A 114 -15.10 40.99 -9.06
C ALA A 114 -14.57 42.36 -9.48
N LEU A 115 -15.18 43.40 -8.94
CA LEU A 115 -14.75 44.77 -9.08
C LEU A 115 -14.49 45.32 -7.69
N THR A 116 -13.29 45.82 -7.46
CA THR A 116 -12.97 46.61 -6.27
C THR A 116 -13.08 48.08 -6.61
N CYS A 117 -13.74 48.85 -5.75
CA CYS A 117 -13.68 50.30 -5.76
C CYS A 117 -13.09 50.79 -4.45
N SER A 118 -12.28 51.83 -4.54
CA SER A 118 -12.00 52.66 -3.36
C SER A 118 -13.21 53.54 -3.02
N THR A 119 -13.39 53.87 -1.75
CA THR A 119 -14.55 54.63 -1.23
C THR A 119 -14.16 55.59 -0.11
N GLY A 120 -14.90 56.70 0.02
CA GLY A 120 -14.62 57.72 1.03
C GLY A 120 -13.32 58.48 0.77
N GLY A 121 -12.87 59.29 1.73
CA GLY A 121 -11.61 60.04 1.60
C GLY A 121 -11.66 61.18 0.56
N GLN A 122 -10.47 61.64 0.19
CA GLN A 122 -10.27 62.71 -0.79
C GLN A 122 -10.33 62.17 -2.22
N THR A 123 -10.86 62.95 -3.15
CA THR A 123 -10.88 62.60 -4.57
C THR A 123 -9.49 62.76 -5.18
N ILE A 124 -9.02 61.72 -5.87
CA ILE A 124 -7.77 61.75 -6.61
C ILE A 124 -8.03 62.42 -7.97
N LYS A 125 -7.15 63.36 -8.35
CA LYS A 125 -7.23 64.02 -9.67
C LYS A 125 -7.11 62.99 -10.79
N GLU A 126 -7.72 63.28 -11.94
CA GLU A 126 -7.79 62.35 -13.07
C GLU A 126 -6.40 61.90 -13.58
N GLU A 127 -5.41 62.80 -13.57
CA GLU A 127 -4.01 62.47 -13.88
C GLU A 127 -3.41 61.45 -12.91
N GLY A 128 -3.64 61.63 -11.61
CA GLY A 128 -3.19 60.71 -10.57
C GLY A 128 -3.88 59.36 -10.63
N LEU A 129 -5.19 59.35 -10.90
CA LEU A 129 -5.95 58.11 -11.09
C LEU A 129 -5.41 57.27 -12.25
N ARG A 130 -5.00 57.91 -13.34
CA ARG A 130 -4.37 57.23 -14.48
C ARG A 130 -3.01 56.66 -14.10
N SER A 131 -2.22 57.40 -13.31
CA SER A 131 -0.93 56.92 -12.78
C SER A 131 -1.14 55.69 -11.87
N VAL A 132 -2.01 55.79 -10.86
CA VAL A 132 -2.37 54.68 -9.96
C VAL A 132 -2.85 53.46 -10.75
N ALA A 133 -3.77 53.66 -11.70
CA ALA A 133 -4.31 52.58 -12.52
C ALA A 133 -3.23 51.85 -13.33
N GLY A 134 -2.24 52.57 -13.86
CA GLY A 134 -1.13 52.00 -14.63
C GLY A 134 -0.09 51.26 -13.80
N GLN A 135 -0.02 51.53 -12.49
CA GLN A 135 0.94 50.91 -11.58
C GLN A 135 0.39 49.67 -10.86
N LEU A 136 -0.94 49.53 -10.82
CA LEU A 136 -1.59 48.37 -10.24
C LEU A 136 -1.31 47.11 -11.05
N PRO A 137 -0.92 45.99 -10.40
CA PRO A 137 -0.76 44.73 -11.12
C PRO A 137 -2.11 44.21 -11.61
N GLY A 138 -2.17 43.75 -12.86
CA GLY A 138 -3.39 43.24 -13.47
C GLY A 138 -4.29 44.34 -14.06
N LEU A 139 -5.61 44.20 -13.89
CA LEU A 139 -6.61 45.09 -14.50
C LEU A 139 -6.91 46.31 -13.61
N GLY A 140 -5.90 47.14 -13.39
CA GLY A 140 -6.01 48.42 -12.69
C GLY A 140 -6.79 49.48 -13.48
N GLY A 141 -7.52 50.34 -12.76
CA GLY A 141 -8.43 51.32 -13.34
C GLY A 141 -8.91 52.37 -12.33
N PHE A 142 -9.91 53.16 -12.74
CA PHE A 142 -10.50 54.22 -11.94
C PHE A 142 -11.96 54.50 -12.34
N ILE A 143 -12.71 55.18 -11.50
CA ILE A 143 -14.07 55.62 -11.81
C ILE A 143 -14.01 56.93 -12.60
N SER A 144 -14.39 56.85 -13.88
CA SER A 144 -14.47 58.00 -14.78
C SER A 144 -15.55 59.01 -14.35
N LYS A 145 -15.55 60.20 -14.97
CA LYS A 145 -16.59 61.23 -14.76
C LYS A 145 -18.00 60.76 -15.09
N ASN A 146 -18.12 59.73 -15.93
CA ASN A 146 -19.41 59.15 -16.33
C ASN A 146 -19.90 58.06 -15.35
N GLY A 147 -19.20 57.83 -14.24
CA GLY A 147 -19.53 56.79 -13.26
C GLY A 147 -19.15 55.37 -13.67
N THR A 148 -18.49 55.20 -14.81
CA THR A 148 -18.02 53.91 -15.33
C THR A 148 -16.61 53.61 -14.80
N ALA A 149 -16.36 52.38 -14.37
CA ALA A 149 -15.02 51.89 -14.06
C ALA A 149 -14.24 51.71 -15.37
N THR A 150 -13.09 52.34 -15.49
CA THR A 150 -12.28 52.39 -16.72
C THR A 150 -10.86 51.99 -16.40
N GLY A 151 -10.31 51.04 -17.16
CA GLY A 151 -8.94 50.57 -17.03
C GLY A 151 -7.90 51.61 -17.42
N ALA A 152 -6.66 51.37 -16.99
CA ALA A 152 -5.50 52.13 -17.48
C ALA A 152 -5.52 52.21 -19.01
N PHE A 153 -5.31 53.42 -19.56
CA PHE A 153 -5.35 53.71 -21.00
C PHE A 153 -6.64 53.31 -21.73
N GLY A 154 -7.74 53.05 -21.00
CA GLY A 154 -9.02 52.62 -21.59
C GLY A 154 -9.04 51.15 -22.02
N ALA A 155 -8.14 50.32 -21.50
CA ALA A 155 -8.03 48.91 -21.87
C ALA A 155 -9.29 48.08 -21.60
N TRP A 156 -10.12 48.49 -20.65
CA TRP A 156 -11.40 47.86 -20.33
C TRP A 156 -12.36 48.89 -19.73
N THR A 157 -13.65 48.57 -19.76
CA THR A 157 -14.69 49.34 -19.05
C THR A 157 -15.67 48.40 -18.38
N ASP A 158 -16.19 48.78 -17.22
CA ASP A 158 -17.21 48.03 -16.51
C ASP A 158 -18.13 48.95 -15.69
N LYS A 159 -19.31 48.45 -15.32
CA LYS A 159 -20.33 49.20 -14.58
C LYS A 159 -20.36 48.74 -13.13
N PRO A 160 -20.01 49.60 -12.15
CA PRO A 160 -20.05 49.25 -10.74
C PRO A 160 -21.40 48.68 -10.26
N GLY A 161 -22.51 49.17 -10.81
CA GLY A 161 -23.85 48.69 -10.48
C GLY A 161 -24.07 47.20 -10.77
N ASP A 162 -23.40 46.62 -11.78
CA ASP A 162 -23.51 45.20 -12.12
C ASP A 162 -22.87 44.30 -11.05
N TYR A 163 -22.01 44.86 -10.20
CA TYR A 163 -21.39 44.22 -9.04
C TYR A 163 -22.09 44.58 -7.72
N GLY A 164 -23.23 45.27 -7.78
CA GLY A 164 -23.93 45.78 -6.61
C GLY A 164 -23.17 46.91 -5.88
N LEU A 165 -22.33 47.66 -6.60
CA LEU A 165 -21.51 48.73 -6.03
C LEU A 165 -22.00 50.12 -6.46
N THR A 166 -21.81 51.10 -5.57
CA THR A 166 -21.94 52.53 -5.88
C THR A 166 -20.59 53.18 -5.71
N CYS A 167 -19.90 53.46 -6.82
CA CYS A 167 -18.55 54.04 -6.81
C CYS A 167 -18.59 55.45 -7.42
N SER A 168 -17.94 56.41 -6.78
CA SER A 168 -17.93 57.81 -7.20
C SER A 168 -16.64 58.16 -7.96
N THR A 169 -16.72 59.16 -8.85
CA THR A 169 -15.54 59.70 -9.54
C THR A 169 -14.47 60.15 -8.55
N GLY A 170 -13.19 60.06 -8.93
CA GLY A 170 -12.07 60.38 -8.02
C GLY A 170 -11.51 59.16 -7.28
N HIS A 171 -11.97 57.95 -7.62
CA HIS A 171 -11.65 56.71 -6.93
C HIS A 171 -11.01 55.68 -7.86
N ILE A 172 -10.11 54.89 -7.29
CA ILE A 172 -9.45 53.72 -7.88
C ILE A 172 -10.48 52.60 -8.08
N ALA A 173 -10.35 51.88 -9.20
CA ALA A 173 -11.14 50.69 -9.50
C ALA A 173 -10.22 49.56 -9.99
N VAL A 174 -10.47 48.31 -9.61
CA VAL A 174 -9.67 47.16 -10.05
C VAL A 174 -10.59 45.99 -10.39
N VAL A 175 -10.44 45.41 -11.57
CA VAL A 175 -11.17 44.21 -11.98
C VAL A 175 -10.34 42.97 -11.66
N MET A 176 -11.01 41.95 -11.14
CA MET A 176 -10.49 40.60 -10.99
C MET A 176 -11.42 39.69 -11.79
N SER A 177 -10.87 38.97 -12.78
CA SER A 177 -11.68 38.14 -13.68
C SER A 177 -10.97 36.85 -14.05
N GLY A 178 -11.73 35.80 -14.36
CA GLY A 178 -11.18 34.58 -14.94
C GLY A 178 -10.33 33.78 -13.96
N ASP A 179 -9.12 33.40 -14.39
CA ASP A 179 -8.21 32.51 -13.65
C ASP A 179 -7.72 33.13 -12.33
N ASP A 180 -7.74 34.46 -12.20
CA ASP A 180 -7.38 35.19 -10.98
C ASP A 180 -8.27 34.84 -9.78
N LEU A 181 -9.51 34.42 -10.03
CA LEU A 181 -10.51 34.09 -9.01
C LEU A 181 -10.76 32.59 -8.89
N GLN A 182 -10.02 31.75 -9.63
CA GLN A 182 -10.13 30.31 -9.53
C GLN A 182 -9.25 29.77 -8.39
N GLU A 183 -9.74 28.70 -7.75
CA GLU A 183 -8.93 27.90 -6.85
C GLU A 183 -7.66 27.45 -7.60
N SER A 184 -6.48 27.73 -7.05
CA SER A 184 -5.25 27.18 -7.59
C SER A 184 -5.27 25.66 -7.36
N ASP A 185 -5.73 24.90 -8.35
CA ASP A 185 -5.76 23.42 -8.41
C ASP A 185 -4.34 22.80 -8.47
N ARG A 186 -3.37 23.47 -7.86
CA ARG A 186 -1.96 23.10 -7.87
C ARG A 186 -1.59 22.61 -6.48
N LEU A 187 -1.35 21.32 -6.37
CA LEU A 187 -0.66 20.75 -5.22
C LEU A 187 0.81 21.20 -5.24
N TYR A 188 1.08 22.37 -4.66
CA TYR A 188 2.43 22.92 -4.52
C TYR A 188 3.02 22.51 -3.17
N ARG A 189 4.01 21.63 -3.19
CA ARG A 189 4.59 21.04 -1.98
C ARG A 189 6.11 21.10 -2.07
N PHE A 190 6.69 22.08 -1.40
CA PHE A 190 8.12 22.10 -1.05
C PHE A 190 8.24 22.04 0.47
N GLN A 191 9.32 21.43 0.96
CA GLN A 191 9.55 21.36 2.40
C GLN A 191 9.77 22.77 2.96
N VAL A 192 8.97 23.16 3.95
CA VAL A 192 9.18 24.38 4.72
C VAL A 192 9.83 24.02 6.05
N ALA A 193 11.12 24.36 6.20
CA ALA A 193 11.90 24.05 7.40
C ALA A 193 11.33 24.77 8.64
N GLY A 194 11.26 24.06 9.78
CA GLY A 194 10.75 24.60 11.04
C GLY A 194 9.23 24.80 11.11
N ARG A 195 8.49 24.48 10.02
CA ARG A 195 7.03 24.66 9.91
C ARG A 195 6.35 23.34 9.50
N PRO A 196 6.31 22.30 10.37
CA PRO A 196 5.79 20.98 10.03
C PRO A 196 4.33 20.97 9.61
N GLU A 197 3.52 21.92 10.07
CA GLU A 197 2.12 22.10 9.70
C GLU A 197 1.96 22.45 8.22
N LEU A 198 2.90 23.23 7.65
CA LEU A 198 2.90 23.57 6.22
C LEU A 198 3.32 22.40 5.33
N ASN A 199 3.83 21.32 5.93
CA ASN A 199 4.21 20.10 5.24
C ASN A 199 3.16 18.98 5.41
N GLN A 200 1.99 19.28 5.98
CA GLN A 200 0.90 18.32 6.21
C GLN A 200 -0.28 18.58 5.28
N MET A 201 -1.08 17.55 5.04
CA MET A 201 -2.38 17.69 4.38
C MET A 201 -3.44 17.64 5.48
N HIS A 202 -4.36 18.60 5.49
CA HIS A 202 -5.48 18.63 6.45
C HIS A 202 -6.75 17.93 5.93
N THR A 203 -6.73 17.50 4.67
CA THR A 203 -7.81 16.76 4.01
C THR A 203 -7.23 15.72 3.04
N ALA A 204 -8.07 14.80 2.58
CA ALA A 204 -7.67 13.80 1.59
C ALA A 204 -7.36 14.44 0.22
N ILE A 205 -6.39 13.89 -0.49
CA ILE A 205 -6.16 14.21 -1.90
C ILE A 205 -7.06 13.29 -2.73
N ASN A 206 -8.01 13.86 -3.46
CA ASN A 206 -8.78 13.12 -4.43
C ASN A 206 -8.05 13.12 -5.78
N MET A 207 -7.56 11.97 -6.22
CA MET A 207 -6.85 11.85 -7.49
C MET A 207 -7.78 11.82 -8.72
N GLY A 208 -9.11 11.75 -8.54
CA GLY A 208 -10.06 11.73 -9.66
C GLY A 208 -9.90 10.55 -10.63
N GLY A 209 -9.28 9.45 -10.18
CA GLY A 209 -8.93 8.30 -11.03
C GLY A 209 -7.57 8.39 -11.73
N ASN A 210 -6.78 9.43 -11.45
CA ASN A 210 -5.43 9.58 -12.00
C ASN A 210 -4.37 8.82 -11.20
N ASN A 211 -3.22 8.62 -11.82
CA ASN A 211 -2.08 7.89 -11.27
C ASN A 211 -1.24 8.73 -10.31
N ILE A 212 -0.54 8.06 -9.40
CA ILE A 212 0.61 8.63 -8.67
C ILE A 212 1.86 7.90 -9.19
N ASN A 213 2.67 8.59 -9.99
CA ASN A 213 3.85 7.99 -10.62
C ASN A 213 5.13 8.36 -9.85
N ASN A 214 6.13 7.48 -9.89
CA ASN A 214 7.48 7.72 -9.33
C ASN A 214 7.49 8.09 -7.84
N THR A 215 6.61 7.50 -7.03
CA THR A 215 6.68 7.64 -5.57
C THR A 215 7.87 6.86 -5.03
N GLY A 216 8.61 7.44 -4.08
CA GLY A 216 9.59 6.69 -3.27
C GLY A 216 8.87 5.72 -2.31
N ASN A 217 8.56 6.17 -1.10
CA ASN A 217 7.85 5.36 -0.10
C ASN A 217 6.43 5.89 0.11
N ILE A 218 5.45 4.98 0.22
CA ILE A 218 4.10 5.27 0.68
C ILE A 218 3.94 4.69 2.08
N ASN A 219 3.97 5.55 3.10
CA ASN A 219 3.78 5.16 4.49
C ASN A 219 2.37 5.55 4.95
N GLY A 220 1.50 4.56 5.16
CA GLY A 220 0.11 4.77 5.57
C GLY A 220 -0.36 3.71 6.57
N GLN A 221 -1.50 3.94 7.21
CA GLN A 221 -2.08 3.01 8.18
C GLN A 221 -2.81 1.82 7.51
N SER A 222 -3.40 2.05 6.34
CA SER A 222 -4.15 1.06 5.57
C SER A 222 -4.19 1.44 4.08
N ALA A 223 -4.35 0.45 3.21
CA ALA A 223 -4.60 0.66 1.79
C ALA A 223 -5.73 -0.26 1.30
N THR A 224 -6.62 0.29 0.47
CA THR A 224 -7.69 -0.46 -0.21
C THR A 224 -7.52 -0.27 -1.71
N LEU A 225 -7.24 -1.35 -2.42
CA LEU A 225 -6.95 -1.34 -3.86
C LEU A 225 -8.05 -2.14 -4.59
N LYS A 226 -8.53 -1.60 -5.71
CA LYS A 226 -9.57 -2.26 -6.52
C LYS A 226 -9.01 -3.23 -7.57
N GLY A 227 -7.72 -3.13 -7.86
CA GLY A 227 -7.01 -3.99 -8.81
C GLY A 227 -5.89 -4.77 -8.14
N ASP A 228 -5.01 -5.32 -8.97
CA ASP A 228 -3.89 -6.14 -8.53
C ASP A 228 -2.78 -5.34 -7.82
N ILE A 229 -1.97 -6.07 -7.06
CA ILE A 229 -0.75 -5.56 -6.41
C ILE A 229 0.43 -6.26 -7.05
N THR A 230 1.25 -5.51 -7.79
CA THR A 230 2.42 -6.03 -8.50
C THR A 230 3.71 -5.50 -7.87
N SER A 231 4.68 -6.40 -7.66
CA SER A 231 6.06 -6.05 -7.31
C SER A 231 6.97 -6.70 -8.35
N GLU A 232 7.76 -5.89 -9.05
CA GLU A 232 8.63 -6.39 -10.13
C GLU A 232 9.93 -6.99 -9.60
N ASP A 233 10.53 -6.37 -8.58
CA ASP A 233 11.82 -6.78 -8.01
C ASP A 233 11.83 -6.71 -6.47
N GLY A 234 10.65 -6.85 -5.86
CA GLY A 234 10.47 -6.74 -4.41
C GLY A 234 9.63 -7.87 -3.82
N TRP A 235 9.68 -7.99 -2.49
CA TRP A 235 8.85 -8.93 -1.74
C TRP A 235 7.54 -8.29 -1.28
N LEU A 236 6.46 -9.07 -1.26
CA LEU A 236 5.27 -8.74 -0.49
C LEU A 236 5.51 -9.09 0.98
N ILE A 237 5.88 -8.09 1.78
CA ILE A 237 6.29 -8.27 3.19
C ILE A 237 5.10 -8.02 4.12
N THR A 238 4.84 -8.96 5.02
CA THR A 238 3.88 -8.82 6.12
C THR A 238 4.59 -8.91 7.47
N ARG A 239 4.00 -8.35 8.53
CA ARG A 239 4.55 -8.36 9.89
C ARG A 239 3.51 -8.88 10.87
N ASN A 240 3.99 -9.35 12.03
CA ASN A 240 3.18 -9.93 13.09
C ASN A 240 2.46 -11.20 12.60
N ASN A 241 1.27 -11.48 13.12
CA ASN A 241 0.59 -12.76 12.97
C ASN A 241 -0.46 -12.79 11.85
N LYS A 242 -0.41 -11.84 10.90
CA LYS A 242 -1.34 -11.71 9.78
C LYS A 242 -0.59 -11.91 8.47
N GLY A 243 -1.33 -12.28 7.43
CA GLY A 243 -0.80 -12.50 6.09
C GLY A 243 -1.83 -12.14 5.03
N TRP A 244 -1.92 -12.94 3.98
CA TRP A 244 -2.93 -12.78 2.94
C TRP A 244 -4.27 -13.38 3.38
N MET A 245 -5.38 -12.68 3.11
CA MET A 245 -6.73 -13.15 3.40
C MET A 245 -7.69 -12.70 2.30
N ASN A 246 -8.51 -13.62 1.81
CA ASN A 246 -9.69 -13.31 1.03
C ASN A 246 -10.88 -13.19 1.98
N ILE A 247 -11.38 -11.97 2.18
CA ILE A 247 -12.49 -11.69 3.11
C ILE A 247 -13.80 -12.33 2.68
N THR A 248 -14.06 -12.43 1.38
CA THR A 248 -15.31 -13.00 0.83
C THR A 248 -15.42 -14.49 1.13
N HIS A 249 -14.31 -15.23 1.04
CA HIS A 249 -14.28 -16.68 1.25
C HIS A 249 -13.72 -17.09 2.63
N GLY A 250 -13.22 -16.13 3.41
CA GLY A 250 -12.61 -16.34 4.72
C GLY A 250 -11.38 -17.27 4.68
N GLY A 251 -10.68 -17.33 3.54
CA GLY A 251 -9.48 -18.15 3.34
C GLY A 251 -8.23 -17.29 3.24
N GLY A 252 -7.05 -17.91 3.26
CA GLY A 252 -5.80 -17.15 3.26
C GLY A 252 -4.58 -17.95 3.70
N PHE A 253 -3.45 -17.26 3.85
CA PHE A 253 -2.25 -17.78 4.50
C PHE A 253 -1.77 -16.84 5.61
N THR A 254 -1.37 -17.42 6.74
CA THR A 254 -0.81 -16.66 7.87
C THR A 254 0.30 -17.44 8.58
N MET A 255 1.14 -16.74 9.32
CA MET A 255 2.17 -17.31 10.19
C MET A 255 1.95 -16.76 11.59
N THR A 256 1.63 -17.62 12.56
CA THR A 256 1.44 -17.24 13.97
C THR A 256 2.59 -17.72 14.87
N ASP A 257 3.58 -18.36 14.26
CA ASP A 257 4.87 -18.74 14.82
C ASP A 257 5.92 -18.71 13.70
N SER A 258 7.18 -19.00 14.05
CA SER A 258 8.28 -18.99 13.09
C SER A 258 8.45 -20.30 12.31
N GLN A 259 7.57 -21.30 12.52
CA GLN A 259 7.77 -22.66 12.02
C GLN A 259 6.80 -23.04 10.90
N TRP A 260 5.58 -22.49 10.91
CA TRP A 260 4.50 -22.97 10.05
C TRP A 260 3.75 -21.87 9.30
N ILE A 261 3.51 -22.14 8.02
CA ILE A 261 2.47 -21.48 7.22
C ILE A 261 1.14 -22.17 7.50
N ARG A 262 0.11 -21.38 7.78
CA ARG A 262 -1.23 -21.88 8.11
C ARG A 262 -2.24 -21.34 7.13
N ALA A 263 -3.09 -22.23 6.62
CA ALA A 263 -4.30 -21.80 5.93
C ALA A 263 -5.25 -21.14 6.92
N VAL A 264 -5.71 -19.93 6.61
CA VAL A 264 -6.65 -19.19 7.47
C VAL A 264 -7.96 -19.99 7.61
N ASN A 265 -8.54 -19.99 8.83
CA ASN A 265 -9.77 -20.69 9.20
C ASN A 265 -9.76 -22.20 8.90
N GLY A 266 -8.57 -22.84 8.90
CA GLY A 266 -8.44 -24.29 8.68
C GLY A 266 -8.84 -24.72 7.26
N LYS A 267 -8.81 -23.80 6.28
CA LYS A 267 -9.11 -24.13 4.88
C LYS A 267 -8.08 -25.12 4.32
N GLY A 268 -8.51 -25.98 3.40
CA GLY A 268 -7.60 -26.84 2.65
C GLY A 268 -6.84 -26.07 1.57
N ILE A 269 -5.74 -26.66 1.10
CA ILE A 269 -5.01 -26.22 -0.10
C ILE A 269 -5.27 -27.26 -1.18
N THR A 270 -5.84 -26.84 -2.31
CA THR A 270 -6.00 -27.71 -3.49
C THR A 270 -5.14 -27.17 -4.62
N THR A 271 -4.48 -28.07 -5.36
CA THR A 271 -3.69 -27.74 -6.55
C THR A 271 -3.82 -28.90 -7.53
N THR A 272 -3.83 -28.59 -8.83
CA THR A 272 -3.73 -29.60 -9.90
C THR A 272 -2.29 -30.03 -10.16
N GLY A 273 -1.31 -29.29 -9.62
CA GLY A 273 0.11 -29.63 -9.66
C GLY A 273 0.60 -30.31 -8.38
N GLU A 274 1.87 -30.09 -8.05
CA GLU A 274 2.50 -30.64 -6.85
C GLU A 274 2.62 -29.59 -5.73
N ILE A 275 2.43 -29.99 -4.48
CA ILE A 275 2.85 -29.20 -3.33
C ILE A 275 4.26 -29.65 -2.93
N LYS A 276 5.27 -28.85 -3.25
CA LYS A 276 6.65 -29.03 -2.77
C LYS A 276 6.86 -28.21 -1.51
N GLY A 277 6.55 -28.81 -0.37
CA GLY A 277 6.77 -28.22 0.95
C GLY A 277 7.77 -29.04 1.76
N GLY A 278 8.34 -28.44 2.80
CA GLY A 278 9.16 -29.15 3.79
C GLY A 278 8.27 -30.05 4.65
N LYS A 279 8.02 -29.66 5.90
CA LYS A 279 7.05 -30.37 6.74
C LYS A 279 5.63 -30.00 6.33
N VAL A 280 4.78 -31.01 6.15
CA VAL A 280 3.33 -30.84 5.97
C VAL A 280 2.64 -31.48 7.17
N SER A 281 2.01 -30.64 8.00
CA SER A 281 1.25 -31.10 9.17
C SER A 281 -0.21 -30.73 8.98
N GLY A 282 -1.07 -31.72 8.96
CA GLY A 282 -2.52 -31.57 8.82
C GLY A 282 -3.22 -32.79 9.37
N GLY A 283 -4.54 -32.71 9.61
CA GLY A 283 -5.29 -33.81 10.21
C GLY A 283 -5.21 -35.11 9.40
N THR A 284 -5.33 -35.02 8.07
CA THR A 284 -5.21 -36.14 7.14
C THR A 284 -4.48 -35.70 5.89
N VAL A 285 -3.60 -36.54 5.35
CA VAL A 285 -3.05 -36.41 3.99
C VAL A 285 -3.75 -37.45 3.12
N ARG A 286 -4.60 -37.02 2.19
CA ARG A 286 -5.27 -37.88 1.21
C ARG A 286 -4.62 -37.68 -0.15
N SER A 287 -4.12 -38.76 -0.75
CA SER A 287 -3.74 -38.81 -2.16
C SER A 287 -4.82 -39.56 -2.92
N ASP A 288 -5.38 -38.96 -3.98
CA ASP A 288 -6.27 -39.69 -4.91
C ASP A 288 -5.48 -40.64 -5.83
N GLY A 289 -4.15 -40.51 -5.86
CA GLY A 289 -3.22 -41.41 -6.53
C GLY A 289 -2.31 -42.16 -5.55
N ARG A 290 -1.03 -42.27 -5.89
CA ARG A 290 -0.02 -42.91 -5.03
C ARG A 290 0.53 -41.92 -4.00
N LEU A 291 0.94 -42.45 -2.84
CA LEU A 291 1.81 -41.75 -1.89
C LEU A 291 3.21 -42.38 -2.00
N SER A 292 4.22 -41.60 -2.36
CA SER A 292 5.61 -42.05 -2.50
C SER A 292 6.53 -41.24 -1.59
N THR A 293 7.43 -41.93 -0.88
CA THR A 293 8.48 -41.31 -0.05
C THR A 293 9.84 -41.60 -0.68
N GLY A 294 10.77 -40.64 -0.65
CA GLY A 294 12.15 -40.85 -1.12
C GLY A 294 12.99 -41.78 -0.24
N GLU A 295 12.61 -41.89 1.04
CA GLU A 295 13.24 -42.79 2.02
C GLU A 295 12.20 -43.80 2.56
N TYR A 296 11.55 -43.46 3.68
CA TYR A 296 10.65 -44.38 4.40
C TYR A 296 9.30 -43.74 4.72
N LEU A 297 8.23 -44.55 4.73
CA LEU A 297 6.93 -44.16 5.29
C LEU A 297 6.90 -44.52 6.78
N GLN A 298 7.06 -43.52 7.65
CA GLN A 298 6.96 -43.70 9.08
C GLN A 298 5.51 -43.61 9.55
N LEU A 299 5.05 -44.64 10.28
CA LEU A 299 3.73 -44.67 10.91
C LEU A 299 3.88 -44.43 12.41
N ASP A 300 3.57 -43.22 12.89
CA ASP A 300 3.83 -42.87 14.29
C ASP A 300 2.95 -43.63 15.28
N LYS A 301 1.69 -43.88 14.91
CA LYS A 301 0.75 -44.63 15.75
C LYS A 301 1.03 -46.13 15.67
N THR A 302 1.18 -46.75 16.84
CA THR A 302 1.31 -48.21 16.98
C THR A 302 -0.05 -48.89 17.19
N ALA A 303 -0.15 -50.16 16.80
CA ALA A 303 -1.28 -51.04 17.02
C ALA A 303 -0.83 -52.39 17.63
N THR A 304 -1.77 -53.12 18.22
CA THR A 304 -1.51 -54.46 18.82
C THR A 304 -2.23 -55.53 18.02
N ALA A 305 -1.51 -56.58 17.62
CA ALA A 305 -2.11 -57.70 16.89
C ALA A 305 -3.27 -58.33 17.68
N GLY A 306 -4.34 -58.71 16.98
CA GLY A 306 -5.55 -59.29 17.56
C GLY A 306 -6.56 -58.28 18.11
N THR A 307 -6.23 -56.98 18.13
CA THR A 307 -7.16 -55.94 18.59
C THR A 307 -8.01 -55.35 17.45
N LYS A 308 -9.15 -54.73 17.79
CA LYS A 308 -10.11 -54.17 16.82
C LYS A 308 -9.49 -53.03 16.01
N CYS A 309 -9.79 -52.99 14.72
CA CYS A 309 -9.41 -51.93 13.80
C CYS A 309 -10.57 -51.59 12.85
N SER A 310 -10.55 -50.40 12.26
CA SER A 310 -11.48 -49.96 11.22
C SER A 310 -10.93 -48.71 10.53
N PRO A 311 -11.18 -48.54 9.21
CA PRO A 311 -11.75 -49.53 8.30
C PRO A 311 -10.76 -50.67 7.98
N ASP A 312 -11.26 -51.71 7.34
CA ASP A 312 -10.39 -52.74 6.73
C ASP A 312 -9.46 -52.10 5.69
N GLY A 313 -8.24 -52.65 5.57
CA GLY A 313 -7.22 -52.17 4.64
C GLY A 313 -6.22 -51.16 5.22
N LEU A 314 -6.39 -50.72 6.47
CA LEU A 314 -5.36 -49.92 7.14
C LEU A 314 -4.05 -50.70 7.30
N VAL A 315 -2.94 -50.00 7.09
CA VAL A 315 -1.59 -50.49 7.36
C VAL A 315 -1.07 -49.77 8.62
N GLY A 316 -0.55 -50.55 9.56
CA GLY A 316 -0.03 -50.08 10.83
C GLY A 316 1.25 -50.81 11.20
N ARG A 317 1.74 -50.59 12.43
CA ARG A 317 2.87 -51.33 12.98
C ARG A 317 2.69 -51.64 14.46
N THR A 318 3.38 -52.66 14.96
CA THR A 318 3.58 -52.88 16.40
C THR A 318 4.53 -51.84 17.00
N SER A 319 4.64 -51.82 18.33
CA SER A 319 5.64 -51.02 19.05
C SER A 319 7.08 -51.38 18.66
N THR A 320 7.32 -52.65 18.29
CA THR A 320 8.63 -53.14 17.81
C THR A 320 8.87 -52.92 16.31
N GLY A 321 7.89 -52.39 15.58
CA GLY A 321 8.03 -52.07 14.14
C GLY A 321 7.53 -53.12 13.18
N ALA A 322 6.96 -54.24 13.64
CA ALA A 322 6.38 -55.26 12.77
C ALA A 322 5.11 -54.74 12.07
N ILE A 323 4.99 -54.96 10.77
CA ILE A 323 3.85 -54.50 9.97
C ILE A 323 2.57 -55.24 10.36
N LEU A 324 1.49 -54.47 10.49
CA LEU A 324 0.14 -54.96 10.72
C LEU A 324 -0.79 -54.51 9.57
N SER A 325 -1.75 -55.36 9.24
CA SER A 325 -2.83 -55.04 8.31
C SER A 325 -4.17 -55.23 9.00
N CYS A 326 -5.07 -54.26 8.87
CA CYS A 326 -6.44 -54.38 9.37
C CYS A 326 -7.26 -55.25 8.41
N GLN A 327 -7.70 -56.41 8.89
CA GLN A 327 -8.42 -57.40 8.08
C GLN A 327 -9.59 -57.98 8.88
N SER A 328 -10.80 -57.85 8.34
CA SER A 328 -12.04 -58.28 8.98
C SER A 328 -12.23 -57.67 10.37
N GLY A 329 -11.90 -56.38 10.50
CA GLY A 329 -12.03 -55.59 11.71
C GLY A 329 -10.98 -55.85 12.79
N VAL A 330 -9.91 -56.60 12.49
CA VAL A 330 -8.86 -56.95 13.45
C VAL A 330 -7.46 -56.73 12.88
N TRP A 331 -6.54 -56.19 13.70
CA TRP A 331 -5.13 -56.07 13.34
C TRP A 331 -4.47 -57.45 13.23
N ARG A 332 -3.99 -57.81 12.04
CA ARG A 332 -3.28 -59.06 11.78
C ARG A 332 -1.81 -58.79 11.48
N SER A 333 -0.94 -59.62 12.02
CA SER A 333 0.49 -59.64 11.68
C SER A 333 0.73 -60.44 10.41
N THR A 334 1.67 -60.00 9.59
CA THR A 334 2.14 -60.73 8.40
C THR A 334 3.16 -61.83 8.73
N GLU A 335 3.33 -62.16 10.02
CA GLU A 335 4.30 -63.16 10.46
C GLU A 335 3.90 -64.57 9.99
N ILE A 336 4.79 -65.24 9.26
CA ILE A 336 4.67 -66.67 8.95
C ILE A 336 4.93 -67.42 10.25
N LYS A 337 3.87 -67.76 10.97
CA LYS A 337 3.99 -68.65 12.13
C LYS A 337 4.45 -70.01 11.64
N PHE A 338 5.61 -70.48 12.07
CA PHE A 338 6.01 -71.88 11.87
C PHE A 338 6.23 -72.56 13.22
N THR A 339 6.13 -73.88 13.23
CA THR A 339 6.52 -74.70 14.39
C THR A 339 7.44 -75.82 13.91
N THR A 340 8.22 -76.40 14.81
CA THR A 340 9.05 -77.58 14.51
C THR A 340 8.62 -78.74 15.39
N GLN A 341 8.61 -79.94 14.83
CA GLN A 341 8.33 -81.17 15.56
C GLN A 341 9.46 -82.17 15.33
N THR A 342 10.02 -82.72 16.40
CA THR A 342 11.11 -83.70 16.32
C THR A 342 10.60 -85.10 16.64
N TYR A 343 10.97 -86.06 15.80
CA TYR A 343 10.64 -87.47 15.91
C TYR A 343 11.92 -88.27 16.14
N ASN A 344 11.95 -89.05 17.22
CA ASN A 344 13.05 -89.98 17.51
C ASN A 344 12.69 -91.36 16.95
N ILE A 345 13.54 -91.86 16.06
CA ILE A 345 13.30 -93.07 15.28
C ILE A 345 14.28 -94.14 15.73
N GLY A 346 13.75 -95.19 16.35
CA GLY A 346 14.52 -96.34 16.80
C GLY A 346 15.10 -97.18 15.65
N LYS A 347 15.76 -98.27 16.03
CA LYS A 347 16.32 -99.27 15.10
C LYS A 347 15.23 -100.07 14.38
N ASN A 348 15.53 -100.53 13.17
CA ASN A 348 14.68 -101.42 12.35
C ASN A 348 13.30 -100.87 11.99
N ILE A 349 13.20 -99.56 11.82
CA ILE A 349 11.98 -98.87 11.42
C ILE A 349 11.96 -98.66 9.90
N ARG A 350 10.85 -99.05 9.26
CA ARG A 350 10.63 -98.91 7.80
C ARG A 350 9.37 -98.10 7.54
N ASN A 351 9.45 -97.17 6.60
CA ASN A 351 8.36 -96.32 6.11
C ASN A 351 7.54 -95.70 7.24
N PHE A 352 8.18 -95.27 8.33
CA PHE A 352 7.46 -94.65 9.44
C PHE A 352 6.93 -93.30 9.02
N ARG A 353 5.62 -93.15 9.06
CA ARG A 353 4.92 -91.94 8.63
C ARG A 353 5.05 -90.86 9.68
N LEU A 354 5.79 -89.80 9.35
CA LEU A 354 5.93 -88.60 10.17
C LEU A 354 4.70 -87.70 10.06
N GLY A 355 3.98 -87.77 8.95
CA GLY A 355 2.80 -86.95 8.70
C GLY A 355 3.07 -85.87 7.65
N VAL A 356 2.14 -84.93 7.54
CA VAL A 356 2.21 -83.85 6.54
C VAL A 356 3.03 -82.70 7.12
N HIS A 357 4.14 -82.39 6.46
CA HIS A 357 5.06 -81.35 6.90
C HIS A 357 5.60 -80.58 5.69
N ALA A 358 5.98 -79.32 5.89
CA ALA A 358 6.56 -78.51 4.81
C ALA A 358 7.93 -79.06 4.40
N TYR A 359 8.69 -79.52 5.38
CA TYR A 359 10.01 -80.09 5.20
C TYR A 359 10.37 -80.95 6.40
N CYS A 360 11.03 -82.09 6.20
CA CYS A 360 11.64 -82.86 7.27
C CYS A 360 13.09 -83.18 6.92
N ALA A 361 13.98 -83.05 7.90
CA ALA A 361 15.37 -83.44 7.76
C ALA A 361 15.89 -84.15 9.00
N TRP A 362 16.96 -84.91 8.82
CA TRP A 362 17.74 -85.41 9.94
C TRP A 362 18.34 -84.27 10.74
N THR A 363 18.14 -84.32 12.04
CA THR A 363 18.72 -83.36 12.99
C THR A 363 19.66 -84.04 13.97
N TYR A 364 19.60 -85.36 14.07
CA TYR A 364 20.59 -86.13 14.82
C TYR A 364 20.79 -87.52 14.21
N LEU A 365 22.06 -87.84 13.96
CA LEU A 365 22.50 -89.17 13.54
C LEU A 365 23.46 -89.70 14.61
N ASN A 366 23.08 -90.78 15.29
CA ASN A 366 23.94 -91.43 16.27
C ASN A 366 24.83 -92.48 15.57
N GLY A 367 26.15 -92.29 15.60
CA GLY A 367 27.11 -93.07 14.80
C GLY A 367 27.86 -94.17 15.56
N SER A 368 27.70 -95.42 15.12
CA SER A 368 28.65 -96.55 15.21
C SER A 368 28.11 -97.78 14.45
N PRO A 369 28.98 -98.69 13.95
CA PRO A 369 29.48 -98.70 12.58
C PRO A 369 28.38 -98.93 11.53
N PHE A 370 28.38 -98.06 10.52
CA PHE A 370 27.33 -97.91 9.53
C PHE A 370 27.36 -98.96 8.42
N GLY A 371 26.16 -99.40 8.04
CA GLY A 371 25.87 -99.89 6.69
C GLY A 371 24.39 -100.23 6.46
N GLY A 372 23.52 -100.04 7.46
CA GLY A 372 22.06 -100.02 7.27
C GLY A 372 21.58 -98.83 6.45
N PHE A 373 20.33 -98.90 6.00
CA PHE A 373 19.70 -97.90 5.14
C PHE A 373 18.93 -96.88 5.99
N GLN A 374 19.36 -95.61 5.88
CA GLN A 374 18.68 -94.47 6.47
C GLN A 374 18.19 -93.56 5.35
N GLN A 375 16.91 -93.19 5.38
CA GLN A 375 16.36 -92.23 4.42
C GLN A 375 15.24 -91.42 5.06
N VAL A 376 15.22 -90.12 4.83
CA VAL A 376 14.01 -89.28 5.01
C VAL A 376 13.58 -88.83 3.63
N TYR A 377 12.30 -89.02 3.31
CA TYR A 377 11.75 -88.70 2.01
C TYR A 377 10.27 -88.34 2.15
N SER A 378 9.74 -87.61 1.18
CA SER A 378 8.32 -87.28 1.09
C SER A 378 7.67 -87.94 -0.11
N ASP A 379 6.36 -88.13 -0.06
CA ASP A 379 5.56 -88.37 -1.25
C ASP A 379 5.14 -87.05 -1.94
N LYS A 380 4.35 -87.17 -3.02
CA LYS A 380 3.85 -86.01 -3.79
C LYS A 380 2.88 -85.12 -3.01
N ASN A 381 2.35 -85.58 -1.88
CA ASN A 381 1.40 -84.87 -1.04
C ASN A 381 2.07 -84.30 0.23
N ASN A 382 3.41 -84.21 0.25
CA ASN A 382 4.20 -83.76 1.39
C ASN A 382 3.96 -84.59 2.68
N VAL A 383 3.54 -85.84 2.54
CA VAL A 383 3.62 -86.79 3.65
C VAL A 383 5.05 -87.28 3.74
N TRP A 384 5.68 -87.04 4.89
CA TRP A 384 7.06 -87.43 5.13
C TRP A 384 7.14 -88.79 5.79
N TYR A 385 8.15 -89.55 5.36
CA TYR A 385 8.46 -90.87 5.85
C TYR A 385 9.93 -90.94 6.23
N VAL A 386 10.23 -91.83 7.17
CA VAL A 386 11.60 -92.13 7.59
C VAL A 386 11.85 -93.63 7.62
N ASN A 387 13.03 -93.98 7.15
CA ASN A 387 13.64 -95.30 7.18
C ASN A 387 14.87 -95.26 8.09
N ASN A 388 14.97 -96.22 9.01
CA ASN A 388 16.16 -96.54 9.79
C ASN A 388 16.21 -98.06 10.01
N TYR A 389 16.74 -98.82 9.05
CA TYR A 389 16.72 -100.28 9.11
C TYR A 389 18.03 -100.92 8.63
N ALA A 390 18.30 -102.15 9.08
CA ALA A 390 19.50 -102.91 8.72
C ALA A 390 19.50 -103.29 7.22
N TRP A 391 20.67 -103.26 6.56
CA TRP A 391 20.82 -103.63 5.15
C TRP A 391 21.97 -104.63 4.98
N GLY A 392 21.67 -105.80 4.40
CA GLY A 392 22.63 -106.90 4.35
C GLY A 392 23.08 -107.34 5.75
N ASN A 393 24.39 -107.44 5.96
CA ASN A 393 25.00 -107.79 7.25
C ASN A 393 25.26 -106.58 8.16
N TYR A 394 24.79 -105.39 7.78
CA TYR A 394 25.02 -104.16 8.54
C TYR A 394 23.82 -103.79 9.42
N GLU A 395 24.08 -103.40 10.66
CA GLU A 395 23.03 -102.93 11.58
C GLU A 395 22.38 -101.61 11.12
N SER A 396 21.14 -101.39 11.54
CA SER A 396 20.57 -100.04 11.53
C SER A 396 21.34 -99.14 12.49
N GLY A 397 21.58 -97.89 12.09
CA GLY A 397 22.16 -96.90 12.99
C GLY A 397 21.34 -96.76 14.28
N GLY A 398 21.93 -96.17 15.33
CA GLY A 398 21.22 -95.92 16.59
C GLY A 398 19.95 -95.08 16.43
N THR A 399 19.31 -94.70 17.53
CA THR A 399 18.16 -93.78 17.44
C THR A 399 18.56 -92.51 16.69
N ILE A 400 17.88 -92.23 15.58
CA ILE A 400 18.06 -91.00 14.80
C ILE A 400 16.93 -90.04 15.12
N SER A 401 17.14 -88.74 14.91
CA SER A 401 16.10 -87.73 15.04
C SER A 401 15.80 -87.07 13.70
N VAL A 402 14.51 -86.97 13.37
CA VAL A 402 14.01 -86.19 12.24
C VAL A 402 13.25 -85.00 12.78
N THR A 403 13.64 -83.79 12.41
CA THR A 403 12.85 -82.58 12.72
C THR A 403 12.10 -82.12 11.48
N CYS A 404 10.81 -81.89 11.67
CA CYS A 404 9.89 -81.46 10.65
C CYS A 404 9.44 -80.02 10.90
N LEU A 405 9.48 -79.19 9.86
CA LEU A 405 8.97 -77.82 9.82
C LEU A 405 7.48 -77.84 9.44
N ASN A 406 6.66 -77.19 10.27
CA ASN A 406 5.24 -76.97 10.05
C ASN A 406 5.00 -75.51 9.70
N ILE A 407 4.38 -75.24 8.56
CA ILE A 407 3.84 -73.93 8.19
C ILE A 407 2.32 -74.04 8.00
N PRO A 408 1.54 -72.97 8.24
CA PRO A 408 0.13 -72.91 7.88
C PRO A 408 -0.03 -73.25 6.39
N GLY A 409 -0.78 -74.31 6.08
CA GLY A 409 -0.95 -74.82 4.72
C GLY A 409 0.10 -75.83 4.26
N ALA A 410 0.95 -76.36 5.15
CA ALA A 410 1.83 -77.48 4.81
C ALA A 410 1.00 -78.67 4.28
N GLY A 411 1.29 -79.11 3.05
CA GLY A 411 0.60 -80.20 2.34
C GLY A 411 -0.71 -79.84 1.65
N ILE A 412 -0.97 -78.54 1.48
CA ILE A 412 -1.92 -78.03 0.48
C ILE A 412 -1.16 -77.78 -0.83
#